data_AF-A0A494VSD0-F1
#
_entry.id   AF-A0A494VSD0-F1
#
_cell.length_a   1.000
_cell.length_b   1.000
_cell.length_c   1.000
_cell.angle_alpha   90.00
_cell.angle_beta   90.00
_cell.angle_gamma   90.00
#
_symmetry.space_group_name_H-M   'P 1'
#
loop_
_entity.id
_entity.type
_entity.pdbx_description
1 polymer ?
#
loop_
_entity_poly.entity_id
_entity_poly.type
_entity_poly.pdbx_seq_one_letter_code
_entity_poly.pdbx_strand_id
1 'polypeptide(L)'
;MKIHFKYILVALLATGFLGCKKYLDVTPDNVGTIDYAFLNRNEAENYLFTCYATLQQLRYPQNDGGFTNSGEVIFPNNLSDNQGIDPTGFNLIRGTQNTQNPGLNYWNGENGGQSTFKALRRCNTMLENIDKPTDLTAGEKKRWIAEVKFLKAYYHFYLFRMYGAIPIIDKNLPITSSQEDVDIKRAPVDSVVNYMVRLLEQAAPDLPEVISNQATELGRITKPIALSVKAQILATAASPLYNGNPDYASVKNKDGQALFSSAYDGTKWDKAAAACLEAITDCEANSIRLSRFTAPANIPGNLTDSLKQVLTLQTAITAEWQLNPELIWALSPTFPVQSFCMPRLTAASAATAIFQGTFAPPISEQELFYTNKGLPIDQDASYKLSRFVMWERQNEFAYGFSNPKTFTIWGSNKAQPQDVQLPLSSPVGTVVGDWINLGNYRYPDPPSGASPTTITAADRAFVAAGVEFKVAIAAPAIHFIRVAVANVWSGGDSAHIMELSFYGKPE
;
A
#
# COMPACT_ATOMS: atom_id res chain seq x y z
N MET A 1 -8.43 -36.42 71.26
CA MET A 1 -7.99 -35.77 70.00
C MET A 1 -9.10 -35.09 69.18
N LYS A 2 -10.36 -35.55 69.15
CA LYS A 2 -11.43 -34.90 68.33
C LYS A 2 -12.02 -33.60 68.89
N ILE A 3 -11.86 -33.31 70.19
CA ILE A 3 -12.41 -32.10 70.83
C ILE A 3 -11.49 -30.88 70.66
N HIS A 4 -10.18 -31.07 70.72
CA HIS A 4 -9.21 -29.97 70.53
C HIS A 4 -9.14 -29.47 69.07
N PHE A 5 -9.43 -30.33 68.09
CA PHE A 5 -9.47 -29.94 66.68
C PHE A 5 -10.62 -28.97 66.36
N LYS A 6 -11.76 -29.07 67.06
CA LYS A 6 -12.89 -28.14 66.91
C LYS A 6 -12.55 -26.74 67.44
N TYR A 7 -11.84 -26.64 68.56
CA TYR A 7 -11.43 -25.34 69.11
C TYR A 7 -10.32 -24.68 68.28
N ILE A 8 -9.43 -25.45 67.67
CA ILE A 8 -8.42 -24.96 66.72
C ILE A 8 -9.08 -24.44 65.43
N LEU A 9 -10.11 -25.12 64.91
CA LEU A 9 -10.84 -24.66 63.72
C LEU A 9 -11.64 -23.37 63.97
N VAL A 10 -12.25 -23.23 65.15
CA VAL A 10 -12.98 -22.00 65.52
C VAL A 10 -12.01 -20.82 65.75
N ALA A 11 -10.83 -21.08 66.32
CA ALA A 11 -9.78 -20.06 66.45
C ALA A 11 -9.18 -19.64 65.09
N LEU A 12 -9.06 -20.57 64.13
CA LEU A 12 -8.60 -20.28 62.76
C LEU A 12 -9.67 -19.55 61.91
N LEU A 13 -10.97 -19.77 62.15
CA LEU A 13 -12.03 -19.01 61.48
C LEU A 13 -12.17 -17.58 62.05
N ALA A 14 -11.87 -17.38 63.33
CA ALA A 14 -11.96 -16.06 63.96
C ALA A 14 -10.83 -15.09 63.52
N THR A 15 -9.68 -15.60 63.08
CA THR A 15 -8.57 -14.77 62.56
C THR A 15 -8.73 -14.36 61.10
N GLY A 16 -9.65 -14.98 60.35
CA GLY A 16 -9.95 -14.63 58.95
C GLY A 16 -10.70 -13.31 58.76
N PHE A 17 -11.29 -12.74 59.81
CA PHE A 17 -12.06 -11.48 59.76
C PHE A 17 -11.25 -10.21 60.11
N LEU A 18 -9.94 -10.35 60.38
CA LEU A 18 -9.01 -9.21 60.48
C LEU A 18 -8.25 -8.95 59.16
N GLY A 19 -8.81 -9.42 58.04
CA GLY A 19 -8.36 -9.10 56.70
C GLY A 19 -8.40 -7.58 56.45
N CYS A 20 -7.27 -7.06 55.98
CA CYS A 20 -6.95 -5.66 55.80
C CYS A 20 -8.04 -4.85 55.07
N LYS A 21 -8.86 -4.07 55.79
CA LYS A 21 -9.67 -3.00 55.19
C LYS A 21 -8.84 -1.94 54.45
N LYS A 22 -7.51 -1.90 54.63
CA LYS A 22 -6.59 -0.97 53.94
C LYS A 22 -6.00 -1.47 52.62
N TYR A 23 -6.21 -2.74 52.24
CA TYR A 23 -5.65 -3.27 50.99
C TYR A 23 -6.54 -3.02 49.76
N LEU A 24 -7.78 -2.57 49.98
CA LEU A 24 -8.74 -2.28 48.90
C LEU A 24 -8.86 -0.77 48.57
N ASP A 25 -8.06 0.07 49.24
CA ASP A 25 -8.10 1.54 49.10
C ASP A 25 -6.70 2.10 48.80
N VAL A 26 -5.90 1.31 48.09
CA VAL A 26 -4.70 1.83 47.43
C VAL A 26 -5.14 2.21 46.02
N THR A 27 -5.51 3.47 45.82
CA THR A 27 -5.40 4.05 44.48
C THR A 27 -3.95 3.83 44.06
N PRO A 28 -3.67 3.16 42.93
CA PRO A 28 -2.29 2.86 42.60
C PRO A 28 -1.52 4.18 42.49
N ASP A 29 -0.53 4.37 43.36
CA ASP A 29 0.45 5.44 43.22
C ASP A 29 1.12 5.23 41.85
N ASN A 30 0.80 6.08 40.87
CA ASN A 30 1.06 6.02 39.41
C ASN A 30 -0.11 5.69 38.47
N VAL A 31 -1.39 5.74 38.86
CA VAL A 31 -2.44 5.86 37.83
C VAL A 31 -2.44 7.29 37.30
N GLY A 32 -1.96 7.48 36.06
CA GLY A 32 -2.06 8.77 35.38
C GLY A 32 -3.52 9.22 35.35
N THR A 33 -3.85 10.25 36.12
CA THR A 33 -5.18 10.86 36.11
C THR A 33 -5.29 11.86 34.96
N ILE A 34 -6.52 12.18 34.53
CA ILE A 34 -6.73 13.26 33.55
C ILE A 34 -6.14 14.56 34.09
N ASP A 35 -6.27 14.84 35.40
CA ASP A 35 -5.73 16.08 35.97
C ASP A 35 -4.20 16.13 35.94
N TYR A 36 -3.51 15.00 36.11
CA TYR A 36 -2.06 14.94 35.93
C TYR A 36 -1.66 15.14 34.46
N ALA A 37 -2.38 14.51 33.53
CA ALA A 37 -2.11 14.58 32.09
C ALA A 37 -2.21 15.99 31.48
N PHE A 38 -2.89 16.92 32.17
CA PHE A 38 -3.04 18.32 31.73
C PHE A 38 -2.55 19.31 32.80
N LEU A 39 -1.64 18.87 33.67
CA LEU A 39 -1.10 19.69 34.76
C LEU A 39 -0.25 20.87 34.26
N ASN A 40 0.56 20.63 33.23
CA ASN A 40 1.49 21.60 32.65
C ASN A 40 1.69 21.29 31.15
N ARG A 41 2.43 22.17 30.47
CA ARG A 41 2.71 22.07 29.02
C ARG A 41 3.31 20.72 28.64
N ASN A 42 4.28 20.21 29.40
CA ASN A 42 4.98 18.96 29.07
C ASN A 42 4.06 17.74 29.17
N GLU A 43 3.22 17.68 30.19
CA GLU A 43 2.26 16.58 30.33
C GLU A 43 1.17 16.64 29.24
N ALA A 44 0.71 17.85 28.89
CA ALA A 44 -0.22 18.03 27.78
C ALA A 44 0.41 17.66 26.42
N GLU A 45 1.71 17.90 26.24
CA GLU A 45 2.47 17.45 25.05
C GLU A 45 2.59 15.92 25.00
N ASN A 46 2.90 15.28 26.13
CA ASN A 46 2.88 13.82 26.24
C ASN A 46 1.49 13.27 25.86
N TYR A 47 0.42 13.91 26.33
CA TYR A 47 -0.94 13.53 25.97
C TYR A 47 -1.23 13.72 24.47
N LEU A 48 -0.75 14.82 23.87
CA LEU A 48 -0.83 15.03 22.42
C LEU A 48 -0.19 13.88 21.65
N PHE A 49 1.00 13.41 22.06
CA PHE A 49 1.63 12.25 21.42
C PHE A 49 0.82 10.96 21.57
N THR A 50 0.06 10.79 22.66
CA THR A 50 -0.89 9.68 22.73
C THR A 50 -2.00 9.78 21.69
N CYS A 51 -2.40 10.99 21.27
CA CYS A 51 -3.35 11.18 20.17
C CYS A 51 -2.74 10.74 18.82
N TYR A 52 -1.44 10.97 18.61
CA TYR A 52 -0.69 10.49 17.44
C TYR A 52 -0.37 8.99 17.45
N ALA A 53 -0.39 8.33 18.61
CA ALA A 53 0.08 6.96 18.73
C ALA A 53 -0.69 5.95 17.85
N THR A 54 -2.00 6.13 17.62
CA THR A 54 -2.75 5.24 16.72
C THR A 54 -2.34 5.41 15.27
N LEU A 55 -2.10 6.64 14.82
CA LEU A 55 -1.57 6.91 13.49
C LEU A 55 -0.30 6.09 13.25
N GLN A 56 0.64 6.06 14.20
CA GLN A 56 1.90 5.28 14.08
C GLN A 56 1.69 3.76 13.93
N GLN A 57 0.57 3.23 14.42
CA GLN A 57 0.24 1.81 14.24
C GLN A 57 -0.31 1.49 12.84
N LEU A 58 -0.68 2.51 12.05
CA LEU A 58 -1.12 2.33 10.66
C LEU A 58 0.05 2.09 9.68
N ARG A 59 1.30 2.07 10.17
CA ARG A 59 2.50 1.86 9.34
C ARG A 59 2.66 0.43 8.81
N TYR A 60 1.88 -0.52 9.32
CA TYR A 60 1.98 -1.93 8.97
C TYR A 60 1.08 -2.25 7.77
N PRO A 61 1.63 -2.45 6.56
CA PRO A 61 0.82 -2.62 5.36
C PRO A 61 -0.04 -3.88 5.40
N GLN A 62 0.38 -4.94 6.10
CA GLN A 62 -0.44 -6.15 6.25
C GLN A 62 -1.76 -5.94 7.02
N ASN A 63 -1.88 -4.81 7.72
CA ASN A 63 -3.08 -4.42 8.45
C ASN A 63 -3.90 -3.37 7.68
N ASP A 64 -3.36 -2.80 6.61
CA ASP A 64 -4.08 -1.86 5.77
C ASP A 64 -4.98 -2.63 4.79
N GLY A 65 -6.29 -2.43 4.93
CA GLY A 65 -7.27 -3.13 4.10
C GLY A 65 -7.17 -2.78 2.62
N GLY A 66 -6.65 -1.60 2.25
CA GLY A 66 -6.37 -1.25 0.86
C GLY A 66 -5.20 -2.06 0.32
N PHE A 67 -4.11 -2.14 1.06
CA PHE A 67 -2.92 -2.90 0.67
C PHE A 67 -3.19 -4.40 0.54
N THR A 68 -3.95 -5.01 1.46
CA THR A 68 -4.17 -6.46 1.45
C THR A 68 -5.37 -6.92 0.63
N ASN A 69 -6.30 -6.02 0.26
CA ASN A 69 -7.55 -6.39 -0.42
C ASN A 69 -7.77 -5.68 -1.75
N SER A 70 -6.85 -4.82 -2.22
CA SER A 70 -6.97 -4.19 -3.55
C SER A 70 -6.89 -5.21 -4.69
N GLY A 71 -6.15 -6.30 -4.49
CA GLY A 71 -5.75 -7.21 -5.57
C GLY A 71 -4.38 -6.88 -6.17
N GLU A 72 -3.82 -5.70 -5.85
CA GLU A 72 -2.55 -5.20 -6.39
C GLU A 72 -1.33 -6.03 -5.94
N VAL A 73 -1.44 -6.66 -4.78
CA VAL A 73 -0.39 -7.51 -4.19
C VAL A 73 -1.00 -8.85 -3.78
N ILE A 74 -0.45 -9.94 -4.33
CA ILE A 74 -0.78 -11.29 -3.90
C ILE A 74 0.24 -11.78 -2.87
N PHE A 75 -0.29 -12.35 -1.79
CA PHE A 75 0.46 -13.10 -0.80
C PHE A 75 0.05 -14.59 -0.86
N PRO A 76 0.92 -15.49 -1.35
CA PRO A 76 0.63 -16.90 -1.52
C PRO A 76 0.69 -17.63 -0.19
N ASN A 77 -0.45 -17.83 0.47
CA ASN A 77 -0.56 -18.39 1.82
C ASN A 77 -0.13 -19.87 1.96
N ASN A 78 0.18 -20.56 0.86
CA ASN A 78 0.56 -21.97 0.82
C ASN A 78 2.07 -22.22 0.75
N LEU A 79 2.89 -21.16 0.73
CA LEU A 79 4.34 -21.31 0.79
C LEU A 79 4.77 -21.67 2.23
N SER A 80 5.56 -22.73 2.36
CA SER A 80 6.03 -23.28 3.64
C SER A 80 7.05 -22.39 4.36
N ASP A 81 7.55 -21.34 3.69
CA ASP A 81 8.55 -20.39 4.16
C ASP A 81 8.00 -18.98 4.41
N ASN A 82 6.68 -18.79 4.33
CA ASN A 82 6.01 -17.57 4.77
C ASN A 82 6.08 -17.43 6.30
N GLN A 83 7.15 -16.83 6.81
CA GLN A 83 7.32 -16.62 8.25
C GLN A 83 7.14 -15.15 8.64
N GLY A 84 6.31 -14.90 9.65
CA GLY A 84 6.27 -13.62 10.37
C GLY A 84 5.29 -12.56 9.86
N ILE A 85 4.42 -12.88 8.89
CA ILE A 85 3.32 -11.99 8.49
C ILE A 85 1.98 -12.51 8.97
N ASP A 86 1.14 -11.61 9.50
CA ASP A 86 -0.25 -11.92 9.82
C ASP A 86 -1.06 -11.97 8.51
N PRO A 87 -1.60 -13.14 8.11
CA PRO A 87 -2.32 -13.28 6.85
C PRO A 87 -3.77 -12.78 6.94
N THR A 88 -4.23 -12.28 8.09
CA THR A 88 -5.64 -11.90 8.31
C THR A 88 -6.16 -10.97 7.24
N GLY A 89 -5.43 -9.89 6.94
CA GLY A 89 -5.80 -8.95 5.88
C GLY A 89 -5.87 -9.62 4.50
N PHE A 90 -4.82 -10.34 4.10
CA PHE A 90 -4.76 -11.03 2.80
C PHE A 90 -5.77 -12.17 2.63
N ASN A 91 -6.38 -12.66 3.71
CA ASN A 91 -7.42 -13.67 3.64
C ASN A 91 -8.81 -13.08 3.37
N LEU A 92 -9.03 -11.78 3.62
CA LEU A 92 -10.37 -11.19 3.45
C LEU A 92 -10.84 -11.23 1.99
N ILE A 93 -9.95 -11.01 1.02
CA ILE A 93 -10.27 -11.15 -0.42
C ILE A 93 -10.70 -12.58 -0.81
N ARG A 94 -10.37 -13.58 0.03
CA ARG A 94 -10.78 -14.99 -0.12
C ARG A 94 -12.12 -15.31 0.56
N GLY A 95 -12.84 -14.28 1.02
CA GLY A 95 -14.16 -14.44 1.62
C GLY A 95 -14.15 -14.87 3.09
N THR A 96 -13.06 -14.67 3.84
CA THR A 96 -12.99 -15.05 5.27
C THR A 96 -13.65 -14.04 6.21
N GLN A 97 -14.17 -12.92 5.69
CA GLN A 97 -14.81 -11.89 6.51
C GLN A 97 -16.11 -12.39 7.13
N ASN A 98 -16.33 -12.09 8.41
CA ASN A 98 -17.51 -12.56 9.14
C ASN A 98 -17.86 -11.62 10.31
N THR A 99 -19.06 -11.73 10.86
CA THR A 99 -19.56 -10.84 11.92
C THR A 99 -19.16 -11.27 13.34
N GLN A 100 -18.72 -12.51 13.55
CA GLN A 100 -18.41 -13.04 14.89
C GLN A 100 -16.96 -12.73 15.29
N ASN A 101 -16.03 -12.84 14.35
CA ASN A 101 -14.61 -12.59 14.50
C ASN A 101 -14.08 -11.87 13.24
N PRO A 102 -14.42 -10.58 13.06
CA PRO A 102 -14.07 -9.85 11.86
C PRO A 102 -12.54 -9.65 11.77
N GLY A 103 -11.99 -9.90 10.58
CA GLY A 103 -10.58 -9.58 10.30
C GLY A 103 -10.39 -8.08 10.09
N LEU A 104 -9.22 -7.56 10.46
CA LEU A 104 -8.91 -6.13 10.49
C LEU A 104 -9.96 -5.32 11.25
N ASN A 105 -10.25 -5.70 12.50
CA ASN A 105 -11.30 -5.05 13.28
C ASN A 105 -10.82 -3.71 13.85
N TYR A 106 -10.95 -2.64 13.06
CA TYR A 106 -10.58 -1.28 13.45
C TYR A 106 -11.57 -0.61 14.42
N TRP A 107 -12.66 -1.29 14.78
CA TRP A 107 -13.60 -0.80 15.78
C TRP A 107 -13.02 -0.97 17.18
N ASN A 108 -12.69 -2.21 17.56
CA ASN A 108 -12.17 -2.54 18.89
C ASN A 108 -10.65 -2.79 18.94
N GLY A 109 -10.00 -3.03 17.80
CA GLY A 109 -8.56 -3.26 17.67
C GLY A 109 -8.13 -4.73 17.65
N GLU A 110 -8.99 -5.64 17.20
CA GLU A 110 -8.71 -7.08 17.12
C GLU A 110 -8.35 -7.53 15.70
N ASN A 111 -7.76 -8.74 15.59
CA ASN A 111 -7.44 -9.42 14.32
C ASN A 111 -6.71 -8.54 13.30
N GLY A 112 -5.63 -7.88 13.73
CA GLY A 112 -4.83 -6.97 12.88
C GLY A 112 -5.35 -5.53 12.81
N GLY A 113 -6.54 -5.24 13.34
CA GLY A 113 -7.08 -3.87 13.41
C GLY A 113 -6.47 -3.02 14.53
N GLN A 114 -6.68 -1.70 14.47
CA GLN A 114 -6.33 -0.76 15.55
C GLN A 114 -7.58 -0.19 16.21
N SER A 115 -7.56 0.00 17.53
CA SER A 115 -8.72 0.45 18.30
C SER A 115 -9.03 1.94 18.05
N THR A 116 -9.72 2.22 16.93
CA THR A 116 -9.87 3.59 16.44
C THR A 116 -10.79 4.43 17.32
N PHE A 117 -11.84 3.84 17.91
CA PHE A 117 -12.70 4.55 18.86
C PHE A 117 -11.96 4.97 20.14
N LYS A 118 -10.92 4.23 20.57
CA LYS A 118 -10.03 4.68 21.65
C LYS A 118 -9.15 5.86 21.21
N ALA A 119 -8.78 5.94 19.93
CA ALA A 119 -8.09 7.11 19.38
C ALA A 119 -9.00 8.35 19.34
N LEU A 120 -10.26 8.18 18.95
CA LEU A 120 -11.27 9.24 18.97
C LEU A 120 -11.53 9.75 20.39
N ARG A 121 -11.61 8.84 21.38
CA ARG A 121 -11.72 9.21 22.80
C ARG A 121 -10.54 10.06 23.27
N ARG A 122 -9.31 9.68 22.93
CA ARG A 122 -8.10 10.47 23.25
C ARG A 122 -8.15 11.87 22.62
N CYS A 123 -8.54 11.96 21.35
CA CYS A 123 -8.67 13.26 20.68
C CYS A 123 -9.69 14.16 21.39
N ASN A 124 -10.85 13.61 21.77
CA ASN A 124 -11.85 14.36 22.53
C ASN A 124 -11.34 14.80 23.91
N THR A 125 -10.69 13.90 24.65
CA THR A 125 -10.14 14.25 25.97
C THR A 125 -9.13 15.38 25.86
N MET A 126 -8.26 15.37 24.85
CA MET A 126 -7.33 16.47 24.59
C MET A 126 -8.06 17.78 24.34
N LEU A 127 -9.05 17.79 23.44
CA LEU A 127 -9.84 18.99 23.13
C LEU A 127 -10.66 19.50 24.33
N GLU A 128 -11.13 18.61 25.20
CA GLU A 128 -11.89 18.93 26.42
C GLU A 128 -11.02 19.52 27.55
N ASN A 129 -9.70 19.26 27.55
CA ASN A 129 -8.82 19.56 28.69
C ASN A 129 -7.63 20.48 28.36
N ILE A 130 -7.38 20.80 27.09
CA ILE A 130 -6.20 21.59 26.66
C ILE A 130 -6.18 23.02 27.21
N ASP A 131 -7.28 23.52 27.76
CA ASP A 131 -7.32 24.82 28.44
C ASP A 131 -6.86 24.78 29.90
N LYS A 132 -6.61 23.59 30.47
CA LYS A 132 -6.15 23.44 31.87
C LYS A 132 -4.67 23.87 32.09
N PRO A 133 -3.70 23.50 31.24
CA PRO A 133 -2.31 23.92 31.44
C PRO A 133 -2.18 25.44 31.30
N THR A 134 -1.59 26.10 32.31
CA THR A 134 -1.50 27.57 32.36
C THR A 134 -0.23 28.11 31.70
N ASP A 135 0.73 27.24 31.40
CA ASP A 135 2.05 27.53 30.83
C ASP A 135 2.12 27.30 29.31
N LEU A 136 0.99 27.02 28.66
CA LEU A 136 0.87 26.94 27.20
C LEU A 136 0.78 28.33 26.56
N THR A 137 1.61 28.58 25.54
CA THR A 137 1.42 29.79 24.73
C THR A 137 0.13 29.69 23.90
N ALA A 138 -0.46 30.84 23.56
CA ALA A 138 -1.65 30.86 22.71
C ALA A 138 -1.42 30.22 21.33
N GLY A 139 -0.21 30.37 20.78
CA GLY A 139 0.18 29.76 19.50
C GLY A 139 0.28 28.24 19.57
N GLU A 140 0.96 27.71 20.59
CA GLU A 140 1.06 26.25 20.80
C GLU A 140 -0.30 25.62 21.01
N LYS A 141 -1.14 26.24 21.85
CA LYS A 141 -2.50 25.74 22.10
C LYS A 141 -3.33 25.67 20.81
N LYS A 142 -3.34 26.74 20.01
CA LYS A 142 -4.05 26.75 18.72
C LYS A 142 -3.55 25.65 17.80
N ARG A 143 -2.23 25.53 17.64
CA ARG A 143 -1.60 24.49 16.82
C ARG A 143 -1.97 23.08 17.30
N TRP A 144 -1.89 22.81 18.60
CA TRP A 144 -2.19 21.47 19.14
C TRP A 144 -3.67 21.12 19.00
N ILE A 145 -4.58 22.09 19.19
CA ILE A 145 -6.01 21.91 18.90
C ILE A 145 -6.22 21.55 17.43
N ALA A 146 -5.54 22.26 16.52
CA ALA A 146 -5.63 22.02 15.09
C ALA A 146 -5.12 20.63 14.68
N GLU A 147 -3.95 20.23 15.20
CA GLU A 147 -3.39 18.89 15.00
C GLU A 147 -4.36 17.79 15.48
N VAL A 148 -4.99 17.98 16.65
CA VAL A 148 -5.94 17.00 17.20
C VAL A 148 -7.24 16.96 16.40
N LYS A 149 -7.74 18.09 15.91
CA LYS A 149 -8.89 18.13 15.00
C LYS A 149 -8.59 17.38 13.70
N PHE A 150 -7.40 17.56 13.14
CA PHE A 150 -6.95 16.78 11.99
C PHE A 150 -6.92 15.28 12.32
N LEU A 151 -6.27 14.86 13.40
CA LEU A 151 -6.16 13.44 13.78
C LEU A 151 -7.55 12.82 13.97
N LYS A 152 -8.45 13.55 14.63
CA LYS A 152 -9.85 13.14 14.80
C LYS A 152 -10.56 12.96 13.45
N ALA A 153 -10.38 13.88 12.50
CA ALA A 153 -10.94 13.75 11.16
C ALA A 153 -10.34 12.54 10.41
N TYR A 154 -9.02 12.37 10.48
CA TYR A 154 -8.31 11.28 9.83
C TYR A 154 -8.70 9.90 10.37
N TYR A 155 -8.90 9.76 11.68
CA TYR A 155 -9.38 8.53 12.30
C TYR A 155 -10.83 8.20 11.91
N HIS A 156 -11.71 9.20 11.80
CA HIS A 156 -13.03 8.98 11.20
C HIS A 156 -12.91 8.59 9.72
N PHE A 157 -11.97 9.18 8.97
CA PHE A 157 -11.79 8.87 7.56
C PHE A 157 -11.30 7.44 7.34
N TYR A 158 -10.38 6.97 8.18
CA TYR A 158 -9.91 5.60 8.15
C TYR A 158 -11.06 4.60 8.38
N LEU A 159 -11.90 4.83 9.39
CA LEU A 159 -13.13 4.05 9.60
C LEU A 159 -14.12 4.18 8.42
N PHE A 160 -14.31 5.37 7.88
CA PHE A 160 -15.22 5.63 6.76
C PHE A 160 -14.84 4.83 5.50
N ARG A 161 -13.53 4.74 5.19
CA ARG A 161 -13.03 3.95 4.04
C ARG A 161 -13.33 2.46 4.16
N MET A 162 -13.40 1.92 5.37
CA MET A 162 -13.66 0.48 5.60
C MET A 162 -15.14 0.16 5.79
N TYR A 163 -15.89 1.03 6.48
CA TYR A 163 -17.24 0.74 6.95
C TYR A 163 -18.32 1.61 6.30
N GLY A 164 -17.94 2.65 5.55
CA GLY A 164 -18.84 3.66 5.01
C GLY A 164 -19.50 4.48 6.12
N ALA A 165 -20.82 4.39 6.28
CA ALA A 165 -21.51 5.05 7.37
C ALA A 165 -20.97 4.59 8.75
N ILE A 166 -20.71 5.51 9.66
CA ILE A 166 -20.17 5.22 11.00
C ILE A 166 -20.80 6.17 12.03
N PRO A 167 -20.77 5.84 13.33
CA PRO A 167 -21.12 6.79 14.37
C PRO A 167 -20.15 7.98 14.34
N ILE A 168 -20.69 9.19 14.51
CA ILE A 168 -19.87 10.40 14.68
C ILE A 168 -19.54 10.53 16.16
N ILE A 169 -18.26 10.43 16.50
CA ILE A 169 -17.77 10.54 17.88
C ILE A 169 -17.22 11.95 18.09
N ASP A 170 -18.12 12.87 18.42
CA ASP A 170 -17.83 14.29 18.59
C ASP A 170 -17.40 14.67 20.01
N LYS A 171 -17.89 13.93 21.01
CA LYS A 171 -17.58 14.14 22.43
C LYS A 171 -17.33 12.81 23.16
N ASN A 172 -16.75 12.89 24.35
CA ASN A 172 -16.67 11.73 25.22
C ASN A 172 -17.96 11.52 26.02
N LEU A 173 -18.38 10.26 26.11
CA LEU A 173 -19.43 9.86 27.04
C LEU A 173 -18.82 9.60 28.44
N PRO A 174 -19.47 10.06 29.52
CA PRO A 174 -19.13 9.69 30.89
C PRO A 174 -19.16 8.17 31.10
N ILE A 175 -18.36 7.66 32.04
CA ILE A 175 -18.39 6.23 32.41
C ILE A 175 -19.72 5.82 33.05
N THR A 176 -20.49 6.78 33.53
CA THR A 176 -21.82 6.61 34.13
C THR A 176 -22.95 6.68 33.11
N SER A 177 -22.63 6.76 31.80
CA SER A 177 -23.65 6.83 30.75
C SER A 177 -24.50 5.56 30.73
N SER A 178 -25.79 5.68 30.43
CA SER A 178 -26.69 4.54 30.32
C SER A 178 -26.38 3.72 29.05
N GLN A 179 -26.94 2.50 28.96
CA GLN A 179 -26.83 1.69 27.74
C GLN A 179 -27.40 2.44 26.51
N GLU A 180 -28.51 3.15 26.70
CA GLU A 180 -29.15 3.92 25.62
C GLU A 180 -28.27 5.06 25.12
N ASP A 181 -27.51 5.71 26.02
CA ASP A 181 -26.58 6.79 25.66
C ASP A 181 -25.36 6.28 24.87
N VAL A 182 -24.90 5.05 25.15
CA VAL A 182 -23.73 4.46 24.47
C VAL A 182 -24.08 3.74 23.17
N ASP A 183 -25.36 3.45 22.93
CA ASP A 183 -25.88 2.86 21.69
C ASP A 183 -25.99 3.91 20.56
N ILE A 184 -24.84 4.52 20.21
CA ILE A 184 -24.76 5.55 19.18
C ILE A 184 -24.97 4.92 17.79
N LYS A 185 -25.99 5.42 17.09
CA LYS A 185 -26.33 4.98 15.73
C LYS A 185 -25.28 5.44 14.71
N ARG A 186 -25.19 4.70 13.60
CA ARG A 186 -24.42 5.14 12.43
C ARG A 186 -25.06 6.40 11.86
N ALA A 187 -24.25 7.38 11.50
CA ALA A 187 -24.72 8.56 10.79
C ALA A 187 -24.73 8.31 9.27
N PRO A 188 -25.63 8.98 8.52
CA PRO A 188 -25.56 8.99 7.06
C PRO A 188 -24.17 9.39 6.55
N VAL A 189 -23.73 8.78 5.45
CA VAL A 189 -22.40 9.01 4.84
C VAL A 189 -22.10 10.50 4.66
N ASP A 190 -23.05 11.26 4.12
CA ASP A 190 -22.84 12.69 3.88
C ASP A 190 -22.65 13.48 5.18
N SER A 191 -23.31 13.07 6.27
CA SER A 191 -23.10 13.66 7.60
C SER A 191 -21.71 13.35 8.14
N VAL A 192 -21.21 12.13 7.93
CA VAL A 192 -19.84 11.74 8.33
C VAL A 192 -18.81 12.54 7.53
N VAL A 193 -18.98 12.65 6.21
CA VAL A 193 -18.11 13.44 5.32
C VAL A 193 -18.08 14.91 5.74
N ASN A 194 -19.24 15.53 5.91
CA ASN A 194 -19.35 16.93 6.34
C ASN A 194 -18.70 17.17 7.71
N TYR A 195 -18.79 16.20 8.62
CA TYR A 195 -18.14 16.28 9.91
C TYR A 195 -16.61 16.29 9.80
N MET A 196 -16.04 15.37 9.01
CA MET A 196 -14.59 15.30 8.79
C MET A 196 -14.06 16.55 8.08
N VAL A 197 -14.74 17.00 7.03
CA VAL A 197 -14.36 18.21 6.26
C VAL A 197 -14.36 19.44 7.17
N ARG A 198 -15.41 19.62 7.98
CA ARG A 198 -15.49 20.76 8.91
C ARG A 198 -14.34 20.76 9.92
N LEU A 199 -13.94 19.60 10.44
CA LEU A 199 -12.79 19.51 11.35
C LEU A 199 -11.49 19.95 10.66
N LEU A 200 -11.29 19.57 9.40
CA LEU A 200 -10.11 19.94 8.62
C LEU A 200 -10.09 21.43 8.25
N GLU A 201 -11.24 22.00 7.89
CA GLU A 201 -11.40 23.44 7.64
C GLU A 201 -11.13 24.28 8.89
N GLN A 202 -11.51 23.79 10.06
CA GLN A 202 -11.18 24.43 11.33
C GLN A 202 -9.72 24.24 11.76
N ALA A 203 -9.05 23.19 11.29
CA ALA A 203 -7.66 22.90 11.63
C ALA A 203 -6.68 23.69 10.75
N ALA A 204 -6.92 23.71 9.43
CA ALA A 204 -5.99 24.25 8.44
C ALA A 204 -5.42 25.66 8.75
N PRO A 205 -6.21 26.66 9.22
CA PRO A 205 -5.70 28.00 9.49
C PRO A 205 -4.70 28.09 10.66
N ASP A 206 -4.75 27.14 11.59
CA ASP A 206 -3.94 27.12 12.81
C ASP A 206 -2.78 26.09 12.72
N LEU A 207 -2.64 25.40 11.59
CA LEU A 207 -1.53 24.48 11.32
C LEU A 207 -0.36 25.23 10.67
N PRO A 208 0.90 24.86 10.97
CA PRO A 208 2.05 25.43 10.29
C PRO A 208 2.08 25.00 8.84
N GLU A 209 2.61 25.84 7.96
CA GLU A 209 2.79 25.49 6.54
C GLU A 209 3.95 24.49 6.37
N VAL A 210 5.02 24.68 7.15
CA VAL A 210 6.21 23.82 7.19
C VAL A 210 6.65 23.54 8.63
N ILE A 211 7.28 22.38 8.85
CA ILE A 211 7.87 22.04 10.16
C ILE A 211 9.25 22.69 10.29
N SER A 212 9.36 23.68 11.19
CA SER A 212 10.63 24.38 11.43
C SER A 212 11.67 23.52 12.18
N ASN A 213 11.23 22.75 13.18
CA ASN A 213 12.13 21.88 13.95
C ASN A 213 12.02 20.43 13.47
N GLN A 214 12.62 20.13 12.32
CA GLN A 214 12.54 18.80 11.71
C GLN A 214 13.21 17.69 12.54
N ALA A 215 14.16 18.03 13.43
CA ALA A 215 14.83 17.02 14.25
C ALA A 215 13.88 16.31 15.23
N THR A 216 12.87 17.02 15.75
CA THR A 216 11.97 16.48 16.77
C THR A 216 10.49 16.49 16.37
N GLU A 217 10.11 17.26 15.34
CA GLU A 217 8.71 17.46 14.96
C GLU A 217 8.36 16.95 13.55
N LEU A 218 9.30 16.38 12.81
CA LEU A 218 9.02 15.86 11.47
C LEU A 218 7.96 14.75 11.54
N GLY A 219 6.96 14.83 10.66
CA GLY A 219 5.78 13.96 10.69
C GLY A 219 4.57 14.52 11.45
N ARG A 220 4.71 15.63 12.19
CA ARG A 220 3.57 16.40 12.69
C ARG A 220 2.77 17.02 11.55
N ILE A 221 1.51 17.30 11.81
CA ILE A 221 0.57 17.78 10.79
C ILE A 221 0.87 19.24 10.40
N THR A 222 0.85 19.50 9.11
CA THR A 222 0.95 20.82 8.50
C THR A 222 -0.32 21.15 7.72
N LYS A 223 -0.49 22.41 7.35
CA LYS A 223 -1.61 22.90 6.55
C LYS A 223 -1.72 22.17 5.18
N PRO A 224 -0.64 21.96 4.40
CA PRO A 224 -0.70 21.16 3.18
C PRO A 224 -1.27 19.75 3.40
N ILE A 225 -0.92 19.11 4.52
CA ILE A 225 -1.42 17.78 4.87
C ILE A 225 -2.94 17.82 5.11
N ALA A 226 -3.42 18.79 5.89
CA ALA A 226 -4.85 18.92 6.19
C ALA A 226 -5.70 19.19 4.93
N LEU A 227 -5.22 20.06 4.04
CA LEU A 227 -5.89 20.36 2.77
C LEU A 227 -5.90 19.14 1.82
N SER A 228 -4.78 18.43 1.74
CA SER A 228 -4.67 17.22 0.92
C SER A 228 -5.58 16.09 1.39
N VAL A 229 -5.69 15.87 2.71
CA VAL A 229 -6.64 14.91 3.28
C VAL A 229 -8.10 15.36 3.07
N LYS A 230 -8.39 16.67 3.16
CA LYS A 230 -9.73 17.22 2.83
C LYS A 230 -10.11 16.88 1.39
N ALA A 231 -9.19 17.12 0.45
CA ALA A 231 -9.37 16.79 -0.96
C ALA A 231 -9.61 15.29 -1.16
N GLN A 232 -8.81 14.43 -0.50
CA GLN A 232 -8.96 12.97 -0.56
C GLN A 232 -10.33 12.49 -0.03
N ILE A 233 -10.80 13.05 1.09
CA ILE A 233 -12.13 12.73 1.64
C ILE A 233 -13.25 13.10 0.66
N LEU A 234 -13.19 14.31 0.09
CA LEU A 234 -14.21 14.79 -0.84
C LEU A 234 -14.21 13.99 -2.14
N ALA A 235 -13.04 13.66 -2.69
CA ALA A 235 -12.91 12.80 -3.87
C ALA A 235 -13.45 11.39 -3.59
N THR A 236 -13.15 10.83 -2.41
CA THR A 236 -13.70 9.54 -1.98
C THR A 236 -15.23 9.61 -1.91
N ALA A 237 -15.80 10.65 -1.30
CA ALA A 237 -17.25 10.83 -1.19
C ALA A 237 -17.96 11.10 -2.54
N ALA A 238 -17.25 11.69 -3.51
CA ALA A 238 -17.74 11.92 -4.86
C ALA A 238 -17.71 10.66 -5.76
N SER A 239 -16.88 9.68 -5.40
CA SER A 239 -16.69 8.44 -6.15
C SER A 239 -17.99 7.63 -6.28
N PRO A 240 -18.11 6.78 -7.33
CA PRO A 240 -19.32 5.98 -7.56
C PRO A 240 -19.74 5.13 -6.36
N LEU A 241 -18.79 4.68 -5.53
CA LEU A 241 -19.08 3.88 -4.34
C LEU A 241 -20.03 4.60 -3.36
N TYR A 242 -19.88 5.92 -3.18
CA TYR A 242 -20.64 6.71 -2.20
C TYR A 242 -21.64 7.68 -2.83
N ASN A 243 -21.62 7.85 -4.15
CA ASN A 243 -22.39 8.86 -4.87
C ASN A 243 -23.42 8.24 -5.83
N GLY A 244 -24.45 7.62 -5.27
CA GLY A 244 -25.56 7.03 -6.03
C GLY A 244 -25.45 5.52 -6.29
N ASN A 245 -24.62 4.79 -5.53
CA ASN A 245 -24.49 3.34 -5.69
C ASN A 245 -25.80 2.61 -5.28
N PRO A 246 -26.46 1.88 -6.20
CA PRO A 246 -27.68 1.14 -5.89
C PRO A 246 -27.48 -0.01 -4.90
N ASP A 247 -26.27 -0.56 -4.77
CA ASP A 247 -25.97 -1.70 -3.88
C ASP A 247 -26.20 -1.36 -2.41
N TYR A 248 -26.13 -0.08 -2.06
CA TYR A 248 -26.35 0.39 -0.68
C TYR A 248 -27.81 0.78 -0.38
N ALA A 249 -28.75 0.62 -1.31
CA ALA A 249 -30.14 1.02 -1.13
C ALA A 249 -30.84 0.33 0.07
N SER A 250 -30.43 -0.89 0.39
CA SER A 250 -30.93 -1.67 1.53
C SER A 250 -30.24 -1.35 2.86
N VAL A 251 -29.13 -0.60 2.85
CA VAL A 251 -28.33 -0.32 4.03
C VAL A 251 -28.94 0.85 4.81
N LYS A 252 -29.62 0.50 5.90
CA LYS A 252 -30.37 1.43 6.75
C LYS A 252 -30.11 1.14 8.22
N ASN A 253 -30.29 2.15 9.06
CA ASN A 253 -30.39 1.95 10.50
C ASN A 253 -31.68 1.18 10.85
N LYS A 254 -31.76 0.65 12.08
CA LYS A 254 -32.95 -0.08 12.59
C LYS A 254 -34.23 0.76 12.61
N ASP A 255 -34.10 2.08 12.64
CA ASP A 255 -35.21 3.05 12.56
C ASP A 255 -35.62 3.39 11.11
N GLY A 256 -35.01 2.74 10.11
CA GLY A 256 -35.32 2.94 8.70
C GLY A 256 -34.55 4.10 8.04
N GLN A 257 -33.71 4.83 8.76
CA GLN A 257 -32.89 5.90 8.17
C GLN A 257 -31.91 5.33 7.15
N ALA A 258 -31.97 5.83 5.92
CA ALA A 258 -31.00 5.49 4.87
C ALA A 258 -29.61 6.03 5.21
N LEU A 259 -28.59 5.21 5.02
CA LEU A 259 -27.21 5.57 5.35
C LEU A 259 -26.41 6.07 4.14
N PHE A 260 -26.85 5.75 2.92
CA PHE A 260 -26.20 6.12 1.67
C PHE A 260 -27.19 6.84 0.76
N SER A 261 -26.70 7.81 -0.02
CA SER A 261 -27.51 8.43 -1.07
C SER A 261 -27.70 7.46 -2.22
N SER A 262 -28.95 7.29 -2.66
CA SER A 262 -29.30 6.51 -3.86
C SER A 262 -29.24 7.31 -5.15
N ALA A 263 -29.04 8.64 -5.06
CA ALA A 263 -28.98 9.52 -6.22
C ALA A 263 -27.56 10.07 -6.40
N TYR A 264 -27.13 10.12 -7.66
CA TYR A 264 -25.91 10.80 -8.06
C TYR A 264 -26.05 12.32 -7.88
N ASP A 265 -25.01 12.93 -7.33
CA ASP A 265 -24.87 14.37 -7.16
C ASP A 265 -23.54 14.83 -7.78
N GLY A 266 -23.61 15.55 -8.89
CA GLY A 266 -22.44 16.10 -9.59
C GLY A 266 -21.69 17.15 -8.78
N THR A 267 -22.35 17.85 -7.86
CA THR A 267 -21.72 18.90 -7.04
C THR A 267 -20.66 18.34 -6.09
N LYS A 268 -20.68 17.03 -5.79
CA LYS A 268 -19.62 16.38 -5.01
C LYS A 268 -18.29 16.39 -5.77
N TRP A 269 -18.31 16.21 -7.09
CA TRP A 269 -17.11 16.32 -7.92
C TRP A 269 -16.61 17.76 -8.02
N ASP A 270 -17.51 18.75 -8.10
CA ASP A 270 -17.12 20.16 -8.08
C ASP A 270 -16.38 20.52 -6.78
N LYS A 271 -16.92 20.08 -5.64
CA LYS A 271 -16.27 20.27 -4.32
C LYS A 271 -14.94 19.55 -4.21
N ALA A 272 -14.85 18.31 -4.72
CA ALA A 272 -13.61 17.56 -4.74
C ALA A 272 -12.54 18.25 -5.61
N ALA A 273 -12.90 18.68 -6.82
CA ALA A 273 -12.01 19.40 -7.72
C ALA A 273 -11.51 20.72 -7.13
N ALA A 274 -12.41 21.50 -6.51
CA ALA A 274 -12.04 22.74 -5.83
C ALA A 274 -11.06 22.49 -4.66
N ALA A 275 -11.31 21.46 -3.84
CA ALA A 275 -10.42 21.09 -2.74
C ALA A 275 -9.06 20.56 -3.23
N CYS A 276 -9.02 19.80 -4.33
CA CYS A 276 -7.77 19.38 -4.96
C CYS A 276 -6.97 20.59 -5.45
N LEU A 277 -7.61 21.55 -6.13
CA LEU A 277 -6.94 22.76 -6.60
C LEU A 277 -6.38 23.60 -5.43
N GLU A 278 -7.16 23.75 -4.36
CA GLU A 278 -6.72 24.42 -3.13
C GLU A 278 -5.48 23.75 -2.52
N ALA A 279 -5.51 22.41 -2.39
CA ALA A 279 -4.39 21.64 -1.86
C ALA A 279 -3.14 21.74 -2.75
N ILE A 280 -3.29 21.64 -4.07
CA ILE A 280 -2.18 21.78 -5.04
C ILE A 280 -1.56 23.17 -4.92
N THR A 281 -2.38 24.22 -4.90
CA THR A 281 -1.91 25.61 -4.79
C THR A 281 -1.12 25.83 -3.50
N ASP A 282 -1.61 25.31 -2.37
CA ASP A 282 -0.93 25.41 -1.07
C ASP A 282 0.37 24.58 -1.04
N CYS A 283 0.39 23.40 -1.66
CA CYS A 283 1.60 22.59 -1.82
C CYS A 283 2.67 23.33 -2.64
N GLU A 284 2.30 23.89 -3.80
CA GLU A 284 3.22 24.63 -4.67
C GLU A 284 3.78 25.87 -3.98
N ALA A 285 2.94 26.62 -3.25
CA ALA A 285 3.36 27.76 -2.45
C ALA A 285 4.39 27.37 -1.36
N ASN A 286 4.33 26.13 -0.88
CA ASN A 286 5.25 25.56 0.09
C ASN A 286 6.39 24.73 -0.54
N SER A 287 6.65 24.92 -1.84
CA SER A 287 7.70 24.24 -2.60
C SER A 287 7.58 22.70 -2.68
N ILE A 288 6.40 22.16 -2.35
CA ILE A 288 6.07 20.75 -2.56
C ILE A 288 5.69 20.57 -4.03
N ARG A 289 6.39 19.67 -4.73
CA ARG A 289 6.30 19.50 -6.19
C ARG A 289 6.73 18.10 -6.60
N LEU A 290 6.31 17.68 -7.79
CA LEU A 290 6.72 16.39 -8.36
C LEU A 290 8.25 16.23 -8.36
N SER A 291 8.70 15.06 -7.91
CA SER A 291 10.09 14.71 -7.83
C SER A 291 10.70 14.59 -9.22
N ARG A 292 11.96 15.01 -9.33
CA ARG A 292 12.77 14.93 -10.54
C ARG A 292 14.16 14.50 -10.10
N PHE A 293 14.65 13.39 -10.66
CA PHE A 293 16.01 12.98 -10.38
C PHE A 293 16.99 14.05 -10.84
N THR A 294 17.78 14.55 -9.88
CA THR A 294 18.88 15.48 -10.15
C THR A 294 20.17 14.75 -9.87
N ALA A 295 21.00 14.56 -10.90
CA ALA A 295 22.27 13.86 -10.76
C ALA A 295 23.16 14.59 -9.74
N PRO A 296 23.64 13.91 -8.68
CA PRO A 296 24.66 14.45 -7.79
C PRO A 296 25.94 14.76 -8.54
N ALA A 297 26.77 15.68 -8.03
CA ALA A 297 28.00 16.12 -8.70
C ALA A 297 29.00 14.99 -9.00
N ASN A 298 28.94 13.87 -8.28
CA ASN A 298 29.77 12.69 -8.48
C ASN A 298 29.20 11.66 -9.47
N ILE A 299 28.01 11.90 -10.04
CA ILE A 299 27.43 11.06 -11.09
C ILE A 299 27.60 11.76 -12.45
N PRO A 300 28.07 11.06 -13.50
CA PRO A 300 28.19 11.64 -14.84
C PRO A 300 26.87 12.26 -15.31
N GLY A 301 26.90 13.52 -15.74
CA GLY A 301 25.70 14.25 -16.20
C GLY A 301 25.08 13.73 -17.50
N ASN A 302 25.75 12.80 -18.19
CA ASN A 302 25.32 12.22 -19.47
C ASN A 302 24.40 10.99 -19.31
N LEU A 303 23.62 10.90 -18.23
CA LEU A 303 22.62 9.85 -18.09
C LEU A 303 21.56 9.96 -19.19
N THR A 304 21.12 8.81 -19.72
CA THR A 304 20.01 8.76 -20.67
C THR A 304 18.71 9.21 -20.02
N ASP A 305 17.77 9.74 -20.80
CA ASP A 305 16.49 10.20 -20.26
C ASP A 305 15.66 9.05 -19.68
N SER A 306 15.76 7.86 -20.27
CA SER A 306 15.16 6.63 -19.72
C SER A 306 15.73 6.31 -18.33
N LEU A 307 17.04 6.44 -18.12
CA LEU A 307 17.65 6.18 -16.82
C LEU A 307 17.25 7.26 -15.80
N LYS A 308 17.20 8.53 -16.20
CA LYS A 308 16.69 9.62 -15.34
C LYS A 308 15.23 9.39 -14.93
N GLN A 309 14.40 8.88 -15.84
CA GLN A 309 13.01 8.56 -15.54
C GLN A 309 12.91 7.43 -14.49
N VAL A 310 13.66 6.34 -14.67
CA VAL A 310 13.73 5.25 -13.69
C VAL A 310 14.19 5.76 -12.32
N LEU A 311 15.26 6.56 -12.29
CA LEU A 311 15.78 7.13 -11.05
C LEU A 311 14.79 8.12 -10.41
N THR A 312 14.03 8.87 -11.21
CA THR A 312 12.98 9.76 -10.71
C THR A 312 11.90 8.96 -9.99
N LEU A 313 11.38 7.90 -10.62
CA LEU A 313 10.36 7.04 -10.03
C LEU A 313 10.85 6.35 -8.75
N GLN A 314 12.10 5.88 -8.74
CA GLN A 314 12.70 5.28 -7.53
C GLN A 314 12.81 6.30 -6.40
N THR A 315 13.43 7.46 -6.67
CA THR A 315 13.70 8.48 -5.64
C THR A 315 12.44 9.19 -5.16
N ALA A 316 11.37 9.27 -5.96
CA ALA A 316 10.07 9.75 -5.51
C ALA A 316 9.51 8.97 -4.31
N ILE A 317 9.91 7.68 -4.16
CA ILE A 317 9.48 6.81 -3.07
C ILE A 317 10.57 6.65 -2.01
N THR A 318 11.84 6.50 -2.43
CA THR A 318 12.92 6.08 -1.53
C THR A 318 13.81 7.20 -1.01
N ALA A 319 13.65 8.44 -1.49
CA ALA A 319 14.44 9.56 -0.96
C ALA A 319 14.10 9.83 0.50
N GLU A 320 15.11 10.31 1.26
CA GLU A 320 14.89 10.80 2.61
C GLU A 320 13.81 11.89 2.61
N TRP A 321 12.97 11.91 3.65
CA TRP A 321 11.80 12.81 3.71
C TRP A 321 12.17 14.28 3.49
N GLN A 322 13.32 14.70 4.00
CA GLN A 322 13.84 16.07 3.87
C GLN A 322 14.33 16.41 2.46
N LEU A 323 14.65 15.39 1.66
CA LEU A 323 15.19 15.52 0.30
C LEU A 323 14.12 15.27 -0.77
N ASN A 324 12.98 14.71 -0.39
CA ASN A 324 11.89 14.40 -1.30
C ASN A 324 10.96 15.61 -1.45
N PRO A 325 11.01 16.36 -2.58
CA PRO A 325 10.17 17.53 -2.77
C PRO A 325 8.70 17.18 -3.01
N GLU A 326 8.37 15.92 -3.29
CA GLU A 326 7.01 15.46 -3.59
C GLU A 326 6.25 15.01 -2.34
N LEU A 327 6.98 14.78 -1.24
CA LEU A 327 6.40 14.26 -0.01
C LEU A 327 5.53 15.32 0.69
N ILE A 328 4.21 15.12 0.66
CA ILE A 328 3.25 15.89 1.46
C ILE A 328 3.19 15.31 2.88
N TRP A 329 3.01 14.00 3.01
CA TRP A 329 2.90 13.31 4.30
C TRP A 329 3.35 11.86 4.20
N ALA A 330 4.12 11.41 5.17
CA ALA A 330 4.46 10.01 5.34
C ALA A 330 4.41 9.62 6.81
N LEU A 331 4.25 8.32 7.03
CA LEU A 331 4.23 7.69 8.32
C LEU A 331 5.37 6.68 8.42
N SER A 332 6.19 6.79 9.47
CA SER A 332 7.34 5.91 9.73
C SER A 332 8.35 5.82 8.56
N PRO A 333 9.64 6.17 8.75
CA PRO A 333 10.62 6.04 7.67
C PRO A 333 10.96 4.57 7.34
N THR A 334 10.44 3.60 8.10
CA THR A 334 10.67 2.17 7.89
C THR A 334 9.45 1.50 7.25
N PHE A 335 9.69 0.72 6.20
CA PHE A 335 8.70 -0.15 5.58
C PHE A 335 8.86 -1.58 6.13
N PRO A 336 8.03 -2.00 7.10
CA PRO A 336 8.28 -3.21 7.89
C PRO A 336 8.11 -4.52 7.10
N VAL A 337 7.68 -4.45 5.84
CA VAL A 337 7.48 -5.60 4.96
C VAL A 337 8.44 -5.61 3.76
N GLN A 338 9.52 -4.83 3.80
CA GLN A 338 10.52 -4.77 2.72
C GLN A 338 11.07 -6.15 2.34
N SER A 339 11.38 -7.00 3.31
CA SER A 339 11.88 -8.36 3.11
C SER A 339 10.95 -9.25 2.28
N PHE A 340 9.63 -9.00 2.32
CA PHE A 340 8.62 -9.74 1.58
C PHE A 340 8.60 -9.34 0.10
N CYS A 341 9.02 -8.13 -0.23
CA CYS A 341 9.13 -7.64 -1.61
C CYS A 341 10.50 -7.95 -2.26
N MET A 342 11.49 -8.38 -1.49
CA MET A 342 12.86 -8.58 -1.99
C MET A 342 13.02 -9.94 -2.67
N PRO A 343 13.39 -10.00 -3.96
CA PRO A 343 13.54 -11.25 -4.69
C PRO A 343 14.81 -12.01 -4.26
N ARG A 344 14.73 -13.35 -4.27
CA ARG A 344 15.86 -14.25 -4.02
C ARG A 344 16.59 -14.57 -5.33
N LEU A 345 17.50 -13.70 -5.73
CA LEU A 345 18.17 -13.77 -7.05
C LEU A 345 19.35 -14.74 -7.13
N THR A 346 19.81 -15.28 -6.00
CA THR A 346 20.97 -16.19 -5.91
C THR A 346 20.69 -17.34 -4.94
N ALA A 347 21.43 -18.45 -5.08
CA ALA A 347 21.38 -19.56 -4.14
C ALA A 347 21.70 -19.11 -2.69
N ALA A 348 22.63 -18.16 -2.52
CA ALA A 348 22.94 -17.57 -1.23
C ALA A 348 21.75 -16.77 -0.65
N SER A 349 21.08 -15.96 -1.47
CA SER A 349 19.87 -15.24 -1.04
C SER A 349 18.66 -16.16 -0.81
N ALA A 350 18.60 -17.31 -1.49
CA ALA A 350 17.56 -18.31 -1.29
C ALA A 350 17.77 -19.13 -0.01
N ALA A 351 19.03 -19.28 0.44
CA ALA A 351 19.38 -19.99 1.66
C ALA A 351 19.16 -19.14 2.94
N THR A 352 18.90 -17.84 2.82
CA THR A 352 18.58 -16.97 3.97
C THR A 352 17.08 -16.82 4.17
N ALA A 353 16.64 -16.88 5.43
CA ALA A 353 15.24 -16.64 5.81
C ALA A 353 14.87 -15.15 5.87
N ILE A 354 15.85 -14.24 5.66
CA ILE A 354 15.63 -12.78 5.75
C ILE A 354 14.81 -12.27 4.56
N PHE A 355 15.14 -12.70 3.33
CA PHE A 355 14.42 -12.29 2.13
C PHE A 355 13.38 -13.35 1.82
N GLN A 356 12.13 -12.96 1.58
CA GLN A 356 11.05 -13.90 1.33
C GLN A 356 10.59 -13.84 -0.13
N GLY A 357 10.49 -12.65 -0.72
CA GLY A 357 10.06 -12.51 -2.12
C GLY A 357 8.65 -13.05 -2.37
N THR A 358 7.78 -12.93 -1.36
CA THR A 358 6.44 -13.53 -1.31
C THR A 358 5.35 -12.55 -1.72
N PHE A 359 5.62 -11.25 -1.75
CA PHE A 359 4.71 -10.27 -2.34
C PHE A 359 4.96 -10.18 -3.84
N ALA A 360 3.91 -10.46 -4.63
CA ALA A 360 3.98 -10.40 -6.08
C ALA A 360 2.79 -9.62 -6.65
N PRO A 361 3.00 -8.70 -7.60
CA PRO A 361 1.91 -8.12 -8.37
C PRO A 361 1.36 -9.20 -9.33
N PRO A 362 0.04 -9.45 -9.37
CA PRO A 362 -0.54 -10.39 -10.32
C PRO A 362 -0.52 -9.82 -11.74
N ILE A 363 -0.63 -10.71 -12.73
CA ILE A 363 -0.62 -10.33 -14.16
C ILE A 363 -1.74 -9.33 -14.49
N SER A 364 -2.91 -9.48 -13.87
CA SER A 364 -4.05 -8.56 -14.07
C SER A 364 -3.70 -7.10 -13.77
N GLU A 365 -2.78 -6.85 -12.84
CA GLU A 365 -2.37 -5.51 -12.43
C GLU A 365 -1.28 -4.97 -13.37
N GLN A 366 -0.45 -5.86 -13.93
CA GLN A 366 0.51 -5.51 -14.96
C GLN A 366 -0.20 -5.10 -16.26
N GLU A 367 -1.34 -5.69 -16.57
CA GLU A 367 -2.17 -5.37 -17.74
C GLU A 367 -2.86 -4.00 -17.65
N LEU A 368 -2.94 -3.39 -16.46
CA LEU A 368 -3.47 -2.03 -16.29
C LEU A 368 -2.48 -0.94 -16.74
N PHE A 369 -1.21 -1.28 -16.92
CA PHE A 369 -0.22 -0.30 -17.38
C PHE A 369 -0.47 0.09 -18.84
N TYR A 370 -0.47 1.40 -19.08
CA TYR A 370 -0.56 1.94 -20.43
C TYR A 370 0.70 1.60 -21.24
N THR A 371 0.51 1.38 -22.54
CA THR A 371 1.60 1.33 -23.51
C THR A 371 2.34 2.67 -23.57
N ASN A 372 3.49 2.70 -24.24
CA ASN A 372 4.24 3.95 -24.48
C ASN A 372 3.46 5.00 -25.31
N LYS A 373 2.30 4.63 -25.87
CA LYS A 373 1.37 5.53 -26.56
C LYS A 373 0.27 6.09 -25.66
N GLY A 374 0.25 5.71 -24.38
CA GLY A 374 -0.83 6.09 -23.45
C GLY A 374 -2.13 5.34 -23.68
N LEU A 375 -2.11 4.20 -24.38
CA LEU A 375 -3.28 3.35 -24.62
C LEU A 375 -3.28 2.16 -23.66
N PRO A 376 -4.45 1.74 -23.12
CA PRO A 376 -4.58 0.45 -22.44
C PRO A 376 -3.99 -0.65 -23.31
N ILE A 377 -3.40 -1.67 -22.68
CA ILE A 377 -2.70 -2.72 -23.44
C ILE A 377 -3.64 -3.36 -24.46
N ASP A 378 -4.88 -3.67 -24.07
CA ASP A 378 -5.92 -4.28 -24.91
C ASP A 378 -6.48 -3.37 -26.02
N GLN A 379 -6.11 -2.08 -26.02
CA GLN A 379 -6.52 -1.10 -27.03
C GLN A 379 -5.39 -0.70 -27.99
N ASP A 380 -4.16 -1.15 -27.78
CA ASP A 380 -3.10 -0.95 -28.77
C ASP A 380 -3.29 -1.90 -29.96
N ALA A 381 -2.88 -1.43 -31.14
CA ALA A 381 -3.10 -2.15 -32.39
C ALA A 381 -2.38 -3.52 -32.39
N SER A 382 -2.98 -4.49 -33.07
CA SER A 382 -2.30 -5.74 -33.41
C SER A 382 -1.27 -5.49 -34.52
N TYR A 383 -0.22 -6.31 -34.58
CA TYR A 383 0.82 -6.19 -35.60
C TYR A 383 1.01 -7.49 -36.36
N LYS A 384 1.09 -7.37 -37.69
CA LYS A 384 1.69 -8.42 -38.53
C LYS A 384 3.20 -8.29 -38.47
N LEU A 385 3.82 -9.21 -37.75
CA LEU A 385 5.27 -9.27 -37.63
C LEU A 385 5.90 -9.67 -38.97
N SER A 386 6.98 -8.96 -39.31
CA SER A 386 7.84 -9.29 -40.44
C SER A 386 9.12 -9.99 -39.99
N ARG A 387 9.65 -9.57 -38.83
CA ARG A 387 10.90 -10.05 -38.24
C ARG A 387 11.03 -9.58 -36.80
N PHE A 388 11.98 -10.16 -36.10
CA PHE A 388 12.48 -9.64 -34.84
C PHE A 388 14.00 -9.75 -34.79
N VAL A 389 14.62 -8.94 -33.94
CA VAL A 389 16.05 -9.02 -33.66
C VAL A 389 16.22 -9.41 -32.20
N MET A 390 17.09 -10.37 -31.93
CA MET A 390 17.40 -10.85 -30.59
C MET A 390 18.86 -10.56 -30.25
N TRP A 391 19.08 -9.97 -29.08
CA TRP A 391 20.39 -9.85 -28.46
C TRP A 391 20.48 -10.78 -27.27
N GLU A 392 21.44 -11.69 -27.34
CA GLU A 392 21.82 -12.51 -26.20
C GLU A 392 22.85 -11.77 -25.32
N ARG A 393 23.25 -12.38 -24.20
CA ARG A 393 24.24 -11.80 -23.30
C ARG A 393 25.59 -11.70 -24.02
N GLN A 394 26.17 -10.50 -24.02
CA GLN A 394 27.35 -10.15 -24.81
C GLN A 394 28.69 -10.44 -24.09
N ASN A 395 29.80 -10.02 -24.70
CA ASN A 395 31.16 -10.10 -24.17
C ASN A 395 31.62 -11.56 -23.90
N GLU A 396 32.14 -11.86 -22.72
CA GLU A 396 32.60 -13.19 -22.32
C GLU A 396 31.48 -14.23 -22.23
N PHE A 397 30.21 -13.80 -22.30
CA PHE A 397 29.03 -14.67 -22.19
C PHE A 397 28.34 -14.98 -23.52
N ALA A 398 28.83 -14.42 -24.64
CA ALA A 398 28.30 -14.72 -25.97
C ALA A 398 28.28 -16.24 -26.20
N TYR A 399 27.20 -16.80 -26.75
CA TYR A 399 27.03 -18.24 -26.90
C TYR A 399 27.13 -19.06 -25.60
N GLY A 400 27.00 -18.45 -24.42
CA GLY A 400 27.16 -19.11 -23.13
C GLY A 400 25.99 -18.87 -22.17
N PHE A 401 26.13 -19.37 -20.94
CA PHE A 401 25.32 -19.00 -19.76
C PHE A 401 23.85 -18.66 -20.03
N SER A 402 23.05 -19.68 -20.37
CA SER A 402 21.59 -19.55 -20.53
C SER A 402 21.13 -18.72 -21.74
N ASN A 403 22.02 -18.37 -22.67
CA ASN A 403 21.61 -17.78 -23.94
C ASN A 403 20.80 -18.80 -24.79
N PRO A 404 19.62 -18.43 -25.32
CA PRO A 404 18.80 -19.31 -26.15
C PRO A 404 19.52 -19.79 -27.42
N LYS A 405 19.52 -21.11 -27.61
CA LYS A 405 20.04 -21.76 -28.83
C LYS A 405 18.92 -22.13 -29.79
N THR A 406 17.85 -22.73 -29.29
CA THR A 406 16.65 -23.05 -30.07
C THR A 406 15.42 -22.63 -29.29
N PHE A 407 14.49 -21.97 -29.95
CA PHE A 407 13.31 -21.41 -29.30
C PHE A 407 12.16 -21.25 -30.31
N THR A 408 10.95 -21.13 -29.78
CA THR A 408 9.72 -20.98 -30.56
C THR A 408 9.05 -19.67 -30.17
N ILE A 409 8.60 -18.91 -31.16
CA ILE A 409 7.79 -17.71 -30.92
C ILE A 409 6.33 -18.08 -31.14
N TRP A 410 5.53 -17.84 -30.11
CA TRP A 410 4.08 -17.97 -30.13
C TRP A 410 3.45 -16.59 -30.09
N GLY A 411 2.30 -16.43 -30.72
CA GLY A 411 1.53 -15.20 -30.62
C GLY A 411 0.06 -15.43 -30.37
N SER A 412 -0.61 -14.41 -29.85
CA SER A 412 -2.06 -14.39 -29.67
C SER A 412 -2.60 -13.01 -30.00
N ASN A 413 -3.83 -12.98 -30.51
CA ASN A 413 -4.58 -11.74 -30.74
C ASN A 413 -5.85 -11.67 -29.87
N LYS A 414 -5.97 -12.54 -28.87
CA LYS A 414 -7.04 -12.47 -27.88
C LYS A 414 -6.67 -11.43 -26.85
N ALA A 415 -7.61 -10.60 -26.41
CA ALA A 415 -7.38 -9.57 -25.40
C ALA A 415 -6.86 -10.15 -24.08
N GLN A 416 -7.28 -11.37 -23.72
CA GLN A 416 -6.80 -12.13 -22.56
C GLN A 416 -6.49 -13.57 -23.00
N PRO A 417 -5.31 -13.83 -23.57
CA PRO A 417 -4.96 -15.17 -24.04
C PRO A 417 -4.91 -16.15 -22.86
N GLN A 418 -5.51 -17.34 -23.02
CA GLN A 418 -5.42 -18.39 -22.00
C GLN A 418 -3.98 -18.71 -21.61
N ASP A 419 -3.73 -18.87 -20.30
CA ASP A 419 -2.45 -19.35 -19.81
C ASP A 419 -2.36 -20.88 -19.91
N VAL A 420 -1.76 -21.35 -21.01
CA VAL A 420 -1.58 -22.77 -21.30
C VAL A 420 -0.10 -23.10 -21.48
N GLN A 421 0.27 -24.34 -21.13
CA GLN A 421 1.62 -24.84 -21.37
C GLN A 421 1.83 -25.05 -22.87
N LEU A 422 2.71 -24.25 -23.47
CA LEU A 422 3.00 -24.29 -24.89
C LEU A 422 4.11 -25.29 -25.20
N PRO A 423 4.01 -26.07 -26.30
CA PRO A 423 5.10 -26.89 -26.77
C PRO A 423 6.36 -26.06 -27.06
N LEU A 424 7.52 -26.59 -26.65
CA LEU A 424 8.82 -25.96 -26.93
C LEU A 424 9.15 -25.93 -28.44
N SER A 425 8.50 -26.79 -29.24
CA SER A 425 8.53 -26.79 -30.70
C SER A 425 7.27 -27.47 -31.24
N SER A 426 6.73 -26.97 -32.36
CA SER A 426 5.61 -27.56 -33.09
C SER A 426 5.59 -27.05 -34.53
N PRO A 427 4.83 -27.66 -35.48
CA PRO A 427 4.69 -27.09 -36.82
C PRO A 427 4.19 -25.63 -36.77
N VAL A 428 4.75 -24.75 -37.60
CA VAL A 428 4.30 -23.35 -37.70
C VAL A 428 2.82 -23.30 -38.05
N GLY A 429 2.06 -22.44 -37.39
CA GLY A 429 0.60 -22.37 -37.50
C GLY A 429 -0.16 -23.33 -36.58
N THR A 430 0.54 -24.18 -35.81
CA THR A 430 -0.08 -24.99 -34.75
C THR A 430 -0.74 -24.07 -33.72
N VAL A 431 -1.99 -24.37 -33.35
CA VAL A 431 -2.76 -23.63 -32.35
C VAL A 431 -2.88 -24.45 -31.07
N VAL A 432 -2.56 -23.86 -29.93
CA VAL A 432 -2.72 -24.45 -28.59
C VAL A 432 -3.41 -23.41 -27.70
N GLY A 433 -4.66 -23.68 -27.31
CA GLY A 433 -5.51 -22.67 -26.68
C GLY A 433 -5.67 -21.46 -27.61
N ASP A 434 -5.35 -20.27 -27.09
CA ASP A 434 -5.40 -19.00 -27.83
C ASP A 434 -4.09 -18.62 -28.53
N TRP A 435 -3.10 -19.52 -28.53
CA TRP A 435 -1.75 -19.25 -29.04
C TRP A 435 -1.49 -19.97 -30.35
N ILE A 436 -0.90 -19.27 -31.31
CA ILE A 436 -0.45 -19.82 -32.59
C ILE A 436 1.08 -19.78 -32.68
N ASN A 437 1.70 -20.87 -33.13
CA ASN A 437 3.13 -20.92 -33.38
C ASN A 437 3.47 -20.05 -34.60
N LEU A 438 4.26 -19.00 -34.40
CA LEU A 438 4.70 -18.07 -35.44
C LEU A 438 6.02 -18.49 -36.11
N GLY A 439 6.75 -19.42 -35.50
CA GLY A 439 8.02 -19.93 -36.01
C GLY A 439 8.85 -20.64 -34.94
N ASN A 440 9.62 -21.63 -35.38
CA ASN A 440 10.67 -22.26 -34.59
C ASN A 440 12.01 -21.79 -35.13
N TYR A 441 12.88 -21.31 -34.24
CA TYR A 441 14.11 -20.63 -34.57
C TYR A 441 15.30 -21.29 -33.89
N ARG A 442 16.46 -21.17 -34.53
CA ARG A 442 17.75 -21.55 -33.96
C ARG A 442 18.70 -20.39 -34.11
N TYR A 443 19.31 -19.98 -33.02
CA TYR A 443 20.36 -18.97 -33.04
C TYR A 443 21.54 -19.50 -33.88
N PRO A 444 22.10 -18.72 -34.83
CA PRO A 444 23.19 -19.14 -35.70
C PRO A 444 24.40 -19.60 -34.89
N ASP A 445 25.14 -20.60 -35.36
CA ASP A 445 26.41 -21.00 -34.72
C ASP A 445 27.44 -19.85 -34.74
N PRO A 446 28.45 -19.87 -33.83
CA PRO A 446 29.51 -18.88 -33.82
C PRO A 446 30.16 -18.75 -35.22
N PRO A 447 30.27 -17.53 -35.79
CA PRO A 447 30.84 -17.34 -37.12
C PRO A 447 32.30 -17.79 -37.23
N SER A 448 33.03 -17.84 -36.11
CA SER A 448 34.39 -18.38 -36.07
C SER A 448 34.47 -19.91 -36.24
N GLY A 449 33.34 -20.63 -36.09
CA GLY A 449 33.30 -22.08 -35.99
C GLY A 449 33.84 -22.64 -34.67
N ALA A 450 34.22 -21.76 -33.73
CA ALA A 450 34.70 -22.19 -32.41
C ALA A 450 33.58 -22.80 -31.57
N SER A 451 33.96 -23.70 -30.66
CA SER A 451 33.06 -24.18 -29.61
C SER A 451 32.57 -23.00 -28.75
N PRO A 452 31.34 -23.02 -28.22
CA PRO A 452 30.81 -22.04 -27.27
C PRO A 452 31.65 -21.81 -26.00
N THR A 453 32.72 -22.58 -25.79
CA THR A 453 33.70 -22.43 -24.71
C THR A 453 34.91 -21.55 -25.08
N THR A 454 35.07 -21.19 -26.35
CA THR A 454 36.26 -20.51 -26.89
C THR A 454 35.85 -19.37 -27.82
N ILE A 455 35.16 -18.38 -27.28
CA ILE A 455 34.54 -17.28 -28.04
C ILE A 455 35.60 -16.29 -28.53
N THR A 456 35.60 -16.03 -29.84
CA THR A 456 36.52 -15.07 -30.47
C THR A 456 35.98 -13.64 -30.46
N ALA A 457 36.81 -12.67 -30.86
CA ALA A 457 36.36 -11.29 -31.05
C ALA A 457 35.29 -11.17 -32.15
N ALA A 458 35.36 -12.00 -33.19
CA ALA A 458 34.37 -12.02 -34.26
C ALA A 458 33.00 -12.51 -33.77
N ASP A 459 32.98 -13.52 -32.91
CA ASP A 459 31.74 -14.04 -32.31
C ASP A 459 31.09 -12.99 -31.40
N ARG A 460 31.90 -12.29 -30.59
CA ARG A 460 31.41 -11.17 -29.76
C ARG A 460 30.82 -10.04 -30.60
N ALA A 461 31.48 -9.67 -31.69
CA ALA A 461 31.00 -8.63 -32.59
C ALA A 461 29.67 -9.03 -33.26
N PHE A 462 29.54 -10.30 -33.66
CA PHE A 462 28.30 -10.82 -34.24
C PHE A 462 27.13 -10.76 -33.25
N VAL A 463 27.34 -11.21 -32.01
CA VAL A 463 26.33 -11.15 -30.95
C VAL A 463 25.96 -9.72 -30.59
N ALA A 464 26.94 -8.82 -30.52
CA ALA A 464 26.70 -7.40 -30.23
C ALA A 464 25.87 -6.70 -31.32
N ALA A 465 25.97 -7.15 -32.58
CA ALA A 465 25.16 -6.62 -33.68
C ALA A 465 23.67 -7.01 -33.59
N GLY A 466 23.36 -8.08 -32.85
CA GLY A 466 22.02 -8.67 -32.78
C GLY A 466 21.71 -9.56 -33.97
N VAL A 467 20.88 -10.58 -33.75
CA VAL A 467 20.52 -11.54 -34.80
C VAL A 467 19.09 -11.35 -35.23
N GLU A 468 18.90 -11.10 -36.52
CA GLU A 468 17.60 -10.98 -37.15
C GLU A 468 17.00 -12.35 -37.49
N PHE A 469 15.73 -12.54 -37.13
CA PHE A 469 14.93 -13.70 -37.46
C PHE A 469 13.66 -13.25 -38.18
N LYS A 470 13.36 -13.88 -39.32
CA LYS A 470 12.18 -13.55 -40.13
C LYS A 470 10.96 -14.30 -39.65
N VAL A 471 9.85 -13.60 -39.53
CA VAL A 471 8.54 -14.19 -39.27
C VAL A 471 7.85 -14.45 -40.60
N ALA A 472 7.11 -15.56 -40.72
CA ALA A 472 6.41 -15.89 -41.95
C ALA A 472 5.42 -14.78 -42.33
N ILE A 473 5.40 -14.38 -43.60
CA ILE A 473 4.48 -13.32 -44.08
C ILE A 473 2.99 -13.71 -43.94
N ALA A 474 2.72 -15.02 -43.90
CA ALA A 474 1.39 -15.58 -43.67
C ALA A 474 1.00 -15.65 -42.19
N ALA A 475 1.90 -15.28 -41.26
CA ALA A 475 1.59 -15.21 -39.84
C ALA A 475 0.43 -14.21 -39.62
N PRO A 476 -0.52 -14.54 -38.73
CA PRO A 476 -1.60 -13.63 -38.40
C PRO A 476 -1.06 -12.39 -37.68
N ALA A 477 -1.85 -11.33 -37.63
CA ALA A 477 -1.59 -10.25 -36.70
C ALA A 477 -1.70 -10.77 -35.26
N ILE A 478 -0.79 -10.31 -34.42
CA ILE A 478 -0.74 -10.68 -33.01
C ILE A 478 -0.63 -9.43 -32.17
N HIS A 479 -1.03 -9.56 -30.92
CA HIS A 479 -0.93 -8.54 -29.91
C HIS A 479 0.01 -8.98 -28.79
N PHE A 480 -0.06 -10.26 -28.40
CA PHE A 480 0.79 -10.87 -27.38
C PHE A 480 1.81 -11.82 -27.99
N ILE A 481 3.00 -11.90 -27.37
CA ILE A 481 4.09 -12.80 -27.75
C ILE A 481 4.52 -13.65 -26.55
N ARG A 482 4.77 -14.94 -26.78
CA ARG A 482 5.45 -15.84 -25.84
C ARG A 482 6.69 -16.44 -26.51
N VAL A 483 7.79 -16.50 -25.77
CA VAL A 483 9.03 -17.15 -26.20
C VAL A 483 9.20 -18.45 -25.44
N ALA A 484 9.14 -19.58 -26.13
CA ALA A 484 9.36 -20.91 -25.57
C ALA A 484 10.78 -21.38 -25.91
N VAL A 485 11.70 -21.34 -24.95
CA VAL A 485 13.11 -21.72 -25.18
C VAL A 485 13.27 -23.22 -24.99
N ALA A 486 13.64 -23.92 -26.07
CA ALA A 486 13.80 -25.36 -26.08
C ALA A 486 15.19 -25.82 -25.63
N ASN A 487 16.25 -25.10 -26.03
CA ASN A 487 17.62 -25.38 -25.61
C ASN A 487 18.39 -24.07 -25.48
N VAL A 488 19.35 -24.04 -24.57
CA VAL A 488 20.36 -22.98 -24.44
C VAL A 488 21.75 -23.52 -24.78
N TRP A 489 22.69 -22.63 -25.10
CA TRP A 489 24.03 -23.04 -25.52
C TRP A 489 24.82 -23.80 -24.46
N SER A 490 24.61 -23.46 -23.18
CA SER A 490 25.27 -24.11 -22.05
C SER A 490 24.62 -25.43 -21.61
N GLY A 491 23.49 -25.83 -22.21
CA GLY A 491 22.76 -27.05 -21.84
C GLY A 491 22.03 -27.00 -20.48
N GLY A 492 21.87 -25.80 -19.89
CA GLY A 492 21.12 -25.60 -18.64
C GLY A 492 19.59 -25.52 -18.84
N ASP A 493 18.88 -25.29 -17.75
CA ASP A 493 17.41 -25.20 -17.64
C ASP A 493 16.87 -23.77 -17.47
N SER A 494 17.76 -22.77 -17.56
CA SER A 494 17.42 -21.35 -17.50
C SER A 494 17.69 -20.68 -18.84
N ALA A 495 16.94 -19.62 -19.16
CA ALA A 495 17.13 -18.82 -20.36
C ALA A 495 17.24 -17.32 -20.04
N HIS A 496 18.07 -16.61 -20.77
CA HIS A 496 18.25 -15.17 -20.64
C HIS A 496 18.27 -14.48 -22.01
N ILE A 497 17.53 -13.38 -22.14
CA ILE A 497 17.47 -12.56 -23.36
C ILE A 497 17.74 -11.12 -22.93
N MET A 498 18.78 -10.49 -23.49
CA MET A 498 19.09 -9.08 -23.15
C MET A 498 18.06 -8.15 -23.78
N GLU A 499 17.71 -8.39 -25.03
CA GLU A 499 16.76 -7.56 -25.77
C GLU A 499 16.08 -8.36 -26.89
N LEU A 500 14.81 -8.05 -27.13
CA LEU A 500 14.04 -8.42 -28.31
C LEU A 500 13.40 -7.18 -28.90
N SER A 501 13.67 -6.90 -30.17
CA SER A 501 12.96 -5.86 -30.91
C SER A 501 12.12 -6.49 -32.01
N PHE A 502 10.82 -6.18 -32.03
CA PHE A 502 9.88 -6.69 -33.03
C PHE A 502 9.61 -5.63 -34.11
N TYR A 503 9.48 -6.08 -35.35
CA TYR A 503 9.22 -5.21 -36.51
C TYR A 503 8.04 -5.76 -37.30
N GLY A 504 7.07 -4.90 -37.58
CA GLY A 504 5.87 -5.28 -38.31
C GLY A 504 5.07 -4.08 -38.78
N LYS A 505 3.91 -4.34 -39.38
CA LYS A 505 2.92 -3.32 -39.71
C LYS A 505 1.73 -3.43 -38.75
N PRO A 506 1.19 -2.30 -38.25
CA PRO A 506 -0.06 -2.31 -37.51
C PRO A 506 -1.19 -2.77 -38.44
N GLU A 507 -2.17 -3.48 -37.89
CA GLU A 507 -3.44 -3.82 -38.55
C GLU A 507 -4.62 -3.01 -38.02
#